data_AF-A0A932PJW5-F1
#
_entry.id   AF-A0A932PJW5-F1
#
_cell.length_a   1.000
_cell.length_b   1.000
_cell.length_c   1.000
_cell.angle_alpha   90.00
_cell.angle_beta   90.00
_cell.angle_gamma   90.00
#
_symmetry.space_group_name_H-M   'P 1'
#
loop_
_entity.id
_entity.type
_entity.pdbx_description
1 polymer ?
#
loop_
_entity_poly.entity_id
_entity_poly.type
_entity_poly.pdbx_seq_one_letter_code
_entity_poly.pdbx_strand_id
1 'polypeptide(L)'
;MQLLTDGSEKKPLLGFCLTVISEHGENWPPAEEVLARQFVNWLGLSSFLTKDAMKELCRSKGVNLSFVSLPKDVRGVNCTFQDKREIVISETAMAPFSDLHTLLHEFREMIEHEFGELGQPTIGPKDLEEHAEHFAMSCRMKAAERELPAFIKMARSVERKWPRYIAYSLIAVFGVAYFFDCIFLPQMENIAAEIDRQRYVRT
;
A
#
# COMPACT_ATOMS: atom_id res chain seq x y z
N MET A 1 -30.01 -14.79 -0.10
CA MET A 1 -28.65 -14.22 -0.05
C MET A 1 -28.03 -14.69 1.27
N GLN A 2 -27.38 -15.85 1.26
CA GLN A 2 -26.77 -16.46 2.45
C GLN A 2 -25.43 -15.76 2.67
N LEU A 3 -25.27 -15.12 3.83
CA LEU A 3 -24.02 -14.53 4.28
C LEU A 3 -22.92 -15.61 4.29
N LEU A 4 -21.91 -15.42 3.44
CA LEU A 4 -20.65 -16.18 3.45
C LEU A 4 -19.84 -15.81 4.69
N THR A 5 -20.29 -16.26 5.86
CA THR A 5 -19.50 -16.22 7.11
C THR A 5 -18.93 -17.60 7.37
N ASP A 6 -18.07 -18.10 6.48
CA ASP A 6 -17.41 -19.39 6.64
C ASP A 6 -15.89 -19.17 6.65
N GLY A 7 -15.31 -18.99 7.84
CA GLY A 7 -13.85 -18.99 8.04
C GLY A 7 -13.08 -17.67 7.80
N SER A 8 -13.76 -16.54 7.57
CA SER A 8 -13.09 -15.24 7.30
C SER A 8 -12.16 -14.77 8.43
N GLU A 9 -12.42 -15.15 9.69
CA GLU A 9 -11.53 -14.84 10.82
C GLU A 9 -10.14 -15.48 10.68
N LYS A 10 -10.04 -16.63 9.98
CA LYS A 10 -8.77 -17.33 9.73
C LYS A 10 -8.10 -16.90 8.41
N LYS A 11 -8.86 -16.25 7.51
CA LYS A 11 -8.37 -15.72 6.23
C LYS A 11 -8.83 -14.26 6.05
N PRO A 12 -8.21 -13.30 6.77
CA PRO A 12 -8.70 -11.92 6.81
C PRO A 12 -8.78 -11.23 5.44
N LEU A 13 -7.81 -11.47 4.56
CA LEU A 13 -7.80 -10.87 3.21
C LEU A 13 -8.91 -11.44 2.32
N LEU A 14 -9.24 -12.73 2.45
CA LEU A 14 -10.40 -13.33 1.79
C LEU A 14 -11.70 -12.68 2.28
N GLY A 15 -11.82 -12.47 3.60
CA GLY A 15 -12.96 -11.76 4.20
C GLY A 15 -13.12 -10.33 3.68
N PHE A 16 -11.99 -9.61 3.49
CA PHE A 16 -11.99 -8.30 2.83
C PHE A 16 -12.55 -8.41 1.40
N CYS A 17 -12.02 -9.31 0.57
CA CYS A 17 -12.44 -9.47 -0.82
C CYS A 17 -13.94 -9.80 -0.95
N LEU A 18 -14.44 -10.72 -0.11
CA LEU A 18 -15.87 -11.06 -0.07
C LEU A 18 -16.75 -9.85 0.30
N THR A 19 -16.28 -9.00 1.21
CA THR A 19 -16.98 -7.76 1.58
C THR A 19 -17.04 -6.81 0.40
N VAL A 20 -15.91 -6.59 -0.30
CA VAL A 20 -15.85 -5.73 -1.49
C VAL A 20 -16.79 -6.24 -2.58
N ILE A 21 -16.76 -7.54 -2.90
CA ILE A 21 -17.67 -8.14 -3.89
C ILE A 21 -19.13 -7.95 -3.49
N SER A 22 -19.46 -8.17 -2.22
CA SER A 22 -20.84 -8.00 -1.74
C SER A 22 -21.33 -6.56 -1.84
N GLU A 23 -20.45 -5.57 -1.65
CA GLU A 23 -20.80 -4.15 -1.70
C GLU A 23 -20.87 -3.60 -3.13
N HIS A 24 -20.03 -4.12 -4.04
CA HIS A 24 -19.89 -3.60 -5.41
C HIS A 24 -20.38 -4.56 -6.49
N GLY A 25 -21.10 -5.62 -6.14
CA GLY A 25 -21.53 -6.66 -7.09
C GLY A 25 -22.35 -6.14 -8.28
N GLU A 26 -23.14 -5.08 -8.10
CA GLU A 26 -23.91 -4.45 -9.20
C GLU A 26 -23.07 -3.52 -10.08
N ASN A 27 -21.91 -3.04 -9.59
CA ASN A 27 -21.02 -2.09 -10.26
C ASN A 27 -19.58 -2.62 -10.29
N TRP A 28 -19.42 -3.89 -10.66
CA TRP A 28 -18.12 -4.56 -10.69
C TRP A 28 -17.33 -4.23 -11.97
N PRO A 29 -15.99 -4.01 -11.88
CA PRO A 29 -15.19 -3.84 -10.67
C PRO A 29 -15.27 -2.42 -10.09
N PRO A 30 -15.03 -2.23 -8.78
CA PRO A 30 -14.91 -0.88 -8.21
C PRO A 30 -13.69 -0.15 -8.80
N ALA A 31 -13.77 1.19 -8.86
CA ALA A 31 -12.60 2.01 -9.20
C ALA A 31 -11.46 1.82 -8.17
N GLU A 32 -10.20 1.95 -8.61
CA GLU A 32 -9.05 1.68 -7.74
C GLU A 32 -9.00 2.58 -6.50
N GLU A 33 -9.41 3.84 -6.61
CA GLU A 33 -9.45 4.76 -5.47
C GLU A 33 -10.50 4.34 -4.43
N VAL A 34 -11.57 3.67 -4.87
CA VAL A 34 -12.60 3.11 -3.99
C VAL A 34 -12.04 1.88 -3.27
N LEU A 35 -11.39 0.97 -4.00
CA LEU A 35 -10.76 -0.21 -3.43
C LEU A 35 -9.66 0.17 -2.44
N ALA A 36 -8.78 1.11 -2.81
CA ALA A 36 -7.73 1.64 -1.96
C ALA A 36 -8.28 2.24 -0.65
N ARG A 37 -9.35 3.04 -0.73
CA ARG A 37 -9.99 3.61 0.47
C ARG A 37 -10.53 2.53 1.40
N GLN A 38 -11.22 1.52 0.84
CA GLN A 38 -11.73 0.40 1.64
C GLN A 38 -10.61 -0.40 2.27
N PHE A 39 -9.54 -0.65 1.52
CA PHE A 39 -8.35 -1.34 1.99
C PHE A 39 -7.65 -0.59 3.11
N VAL A 40 -7.42 0.73 2.99
CA VAL A 40 -6.80 1.55 4.05
C VAL A 40 -7.60 1.51 5.35
N ASN A 41 -8.93 1.50 5.25
CA ASN A 41 -9.81 1.39 6.41
C ASN A 41 -9.76 -0.01 7.03
N TRP A 42 -9.83 -1.06 6.22
CA TRP A 42 -9.74 -2.44 6.69
C TRP A 42 -8.38 -2.76 7.29
N LEU A 43 -7.30 -2.37 6.61
CA LEU A 43 -5.92 -2.61 7.04
C LEU A 43 -5.61 -1.82 8.32
N GLY A 44 -6.15 -0.61 8.44
CA GLY A 44 -5.78 0.32 9.51
C GLY A 44 -4.52 1.11 9.19
N LEU A 45 -4.23 1.34 7.90
CA LEU A 45 -2.97 1.89 7.42
C LEU A 45 -2.75 3.36 7.82
N SER A 46 -1.63 3.69 8.47
CA SER A 46 -1.20 5.07 8.70
C SER A 46 -0.21 5.56 7.62
N SER A 47 -0.12 6.87 7.44
CA SER A 47 0.70 7.47 6.35
C SER A 47 2.20 7.24 6.53
N PHE A 48 2.62 7.09 7.78
CA PHE A 48 4.01 6.84 8.17
C PHE A 48 4.05 5.60 9.07
N LEU A 49 4.79 4.59 8.63
CA LEU A 49 5.00 3.35 9.37
C LEU A 49 6.48 3.01 9.41
N THR A 50 6.95 2.56 10.57
CA THR A 50 8.26 1.92 10.68
C THR A 50 8.19 0.49 10.13
N LYS A 51 9.34 -0.11 9.80
CA LYS A 51 9.40 -1.52 9.36
C LYS A 51 8.72 -2.48 10.34
N ASP A 52 8.90 -2.26 11.65
CA ASP A 52 8.27 -3.11 12.66
C ASP A 52 6.76 -2.91 12.74
N ALA A 53 6.28 -1.67 12.61
CA ALA A 53 4.86 -1.38 12.55
C ALA A 53 4.21 -2.01 11.29
N MET A 54 4.90 -1.98 10.14
CA MET A 54 4.46 -2.68 8.93
C MET A 54 4.35 -4.19 9.16
N LYS A 55 5.35 -4.81 9.81
CA LYS A 55 5.33 -6.24 10.14
C LYS A 55 4.16 -6.61 11.04
N GLU A 56 3.94 -5.82 12.10
CA GLU A 56 2.84 -6.04 13.03
C GLU A 56 1.48 -5.91 12.34
N LEU A 57 1.32 -4.90 11.49
CA LEU A 57 0.12 -4.68 10.70
C LEU A 57 -0.17 -5.87 9.77
N CYS A 58 0.81 -6.33 9.00
CA CYS A 58 0.66 -7.49 8.12
C CYS A 58 0.31 -8.76 8.91
N ARG A 59 1.01 -9.00 10.01
CA ARG A 59 0.78 -10.17 10.88
C ARG A 59 -0.65 -10.16 11.43
N SER A 60 -1.19 -8.99 11.78
CA SER A 60 -2.58 -8.86 12.23
C SER A 60 -3.62 -9.28 11.18
N LYS A 61 -3.21 -9.30 9.90
CA LYS A 61 -4.02 -9.73 8.75
C LYS A 61 -3.66 -11.12 8.24
N GLY A 62 -2.82 -11.85 8.97
CA GLY A 62 -2.40 -13.21 8.60
C GLY A 62 -1.38 -13.25 7.45
N VAL A 63 -0.66 -12.15 7.20
CA VAL A 63 0.41 -12.06 6.20
C VAL A 63 1.74 -11.85 6.92
N ASN A 64 2.73 -12.70 6.63
CA ASN A 64 4.09 -12.49 7.13
C ASN A 64 4.78 -11.44 6.26
N LEU A 65 5.50 -10.50 6.89
CA LEU A 65 6.32 -9.53 6.19
C LEU A 65 7.78 -9.70 6.61
N SER A 66 8.65 -9.90 5.63
CA SER A 66 10.10 -9.99 5.84
C SER A 66 10.83 -8.94 5.00
N PHE A 67 11.98 -8.50 5.51
CA PHE A 67 12.90 -7.61 4.80
C PHE A 67 14.21 -8.37 4.65
N VAL A 68 14.63 -8.65 3.42
CA VAL A 68 15.81 -9.48 3.13
C VAL A 68 16.55 -8.94 1.90
N SER A 69 17.78 -9.39 1.69
CA SER A 69 18.48 -9.10 0.44
C SER A 69 17.82 -9.83 -0.74
N LEU A 70 17.33 -9.08 -1.71
CA LEU A 70 16.76 -9.58 -2.96
C LEU A 70 17.67 -9.25 -4.15
N PRO A 71 17.52 -9.93 -5.31
CA PRO A 71 18.16 -9.50 -6.54
C PRO A 71 17.87 -8.02 -6.82
N LYS A 72 18.83 -7.29 -7.40
CA LYS A 72 18.78 -5.82 -7.51
C LYS A 72 17.55 -5.28 -8.23
N ASP A 73 17.01 -6.01 -9.20
CA ASP A 73 15.82 -5.63 -9.96
C ASP A 73 14.50 -6.00 -9.27
N VAL A 74 14.55 -6.61 -8.08
CA VAL A 74 13.37 -7.11 -7.35
C VAL A 74 13.15 -6.27 -6.09
N ARG A 75 12.07 -5.49 -6.10
CA ARG A 75 11.69 -4.59 -5.00
C ARG A 75 10.96 -5.35 -3.89
N GLY A 76 10.01 -6.16 -4.28
CA GLY A 76 9.25 -7.04 -3.43
C GLY A 76 8.76 -8.23 -4.22
N VAL A 77 8.30 -9.24 -3.49
CA VAL A 77 7.54 -10.35 -4.03
C VAL A 77 6.51 -10.79 -2.99
N ASN A 78 5.34 -11.19 -3.47
CA ASN A 78 4.36 -11.91 -2.68
C ASN A 78 4.40 -13.40 -3.02
N CYS A 79 4.27 -14.23 -2.00
CA CYS A 79 4.27 -15.68 -2.10
C CYS A 79 3.11 -16.25 -1.29
N THR A 80 2.33 -17.13 -1.91
CA THR A 80 1.33 -17.95 -1.21
C THR A 80 1.73 -19.41 -1.32
N PHE A 81 2.01 -20.05 -0.18
CA PHE A 81 2.34 -21.48 -0.13
C PHE A 81 1.46 -22.18 0.91
N GLN A 82 0.65 -23.13 0.45
CA GLN A 82 -0.40 -23.79 1.25
C GLN A 82 -1.37 -22.73 1.82
N ASP A 83 -1.38 -22.55 3.13
CA ASP A 83 -2.19 -21.53 3.81
C ASP A 83 -1.35 -20.37 4.37
N LYS A 84 -0.05 -20.30 4.03
CA LYS A 84 0.85 -19.23 4.47
C LYS A 84 0.99 -18.19 3.36
N ARG A 85 0.80 -16.93 3.74
CA ARG A 85 1.01 -15.75 2.90
C ARG A 85 2.22 -15.00 3.42
N GLU A 86 3.14 -14.68 2.52
CA GLU A 86 4.33 -13.92 2.83
C GLU A 86 4.55 -12.84 1.78
N ILE A 87 4.89 -11.64 2.24
CA ILE A 87 5.44 -10.57 1.43
C ILE A 87 6.89 -10.39 1.84
N VAL A 88 7.78 -10.38 0.86
CA VAL A 88 9.21 -10.18 1.04
C VAL A 88 9.57 -8.87 0.36
N ILE A 89 10.17 -7.93 1.10
CA ILE A 89 10.63 -6.64 0.55
C ILE A 89 12.15 -6.59 0.61
N SER A 90 12.76 -5.99 -0.40
CA SER A 90 14.21 -5.78 -0.43
C SER A 90 14.65 -4.94 0.76
N GLU A 91 15.70 -5.37 1.47
CA GLU A 91 16.29 -4.60 2.55
C GLU A 91 16.99 -3.32 2.04
N THR A 92 17.38 -3.32 0.76
CA THR A 92 18.02 -2.18 0.11
C THR A 92 16.97 -1.19 -0.33
N ALA A 93 16.76 -0.13 0.46
CA ALA A 93 15.84 0.95 0.11
C ALA A 93 16.34 1.69 -1.14
N MET A 94 15.53 1.69 -2.21
CA MET A 94 15.83 2.45 -3.44
C MET A 94 15.52 3.94 -3.27
N ALA A 95 14.55 4.27 -2.43
CA ALA A 95 14.15 5.63 -2.11
C ALA A 95 13.54 5.70 -0.69
N PRO A 96 13.45 6.89 -0.08
CA PRO A 96 12.71 7.05 1.18
C PRO A 96 11.27 6.55 1.02
N PHE A 97 10.76 5.83 2.01
CA PHE A 97 9.37 5.34 2.06
C PHE A 97 8.96 4.36 0.94
N SER A 98 9.89 3.89 0.10
CA SER A 98 9.64 2.87 -0.94
C SER A 98 9.10 1.56 -0.37
N ASP A 99 9.49 1.22 0.86
CA ASP A 99 9.08 -0.01 1.54
C ASP A 99 7.55 -0.10 1.69
N LEU A 100 6.90 1.00 2.09
CA LEU A 100 5.45 1.03 2.25
C LEU A 100 4.75 0.96 0.90
N HIS A 101 5.28 1.65 -0.10
CA HIS A 101 4.74 1.61 -1.46
C HIS A 101 4.79 0.19 -2.03
N THR A 102 5.97 -0.45 -1.96
CA THR A 102 6.18 -1.83 -2.36
C THR A 102 5.24 -2.77 -1.60
N LEU A 103 5.09 -2.61 -0.29
CA LEU A 103 4.14 -3.42 0.50
C LEU A 103 2.71 -3.33 -0.04
N LEU A 104 2.25 -2.13 -0.37
CA LEU A 104 0.88 -1.91 -0.86
C LEU A 104 0.69 -2.44 -2.28
N HIS A 105 1.73 -2.36 -3.11
CA HIS A 105 1.79 -3.00 -4.43
C HIS A 105 1.60 -4.51 -4.30
N GLU A 106 2.40 -5.17 -3.47
CA GLU A 106 2.32 -6.62 -3.25
C GLU A 106 0.96 -7.04 -2.68
N PHE A 107 0.37 -6.22 -1.80
CA PHE A 107 -1.00 -6.46 -1.34
C PHE A 107 -2.02 -6.39 -2.47
N ARG A 108 -1.85 -5.50 -3.46
CA ARG A 108 -2.79 -5.40 -4.58
C ARG A 108 -2.78 -6.64 -5.45
N GLU A 109 -1.60 -7.20 -5.70
CA GLU A 109 -1.46 -8.46 -6.43
C GLU A 109 -2.10 -9.62 -5.68
N MET A 110 -1.88 -9.71 -4.36
CA MET A 110 -2.55 -10.70 -3.53
C MET A 110 -4.08 -10.54 -3.54
N ILE A 111 -4.58 -9.31 -3.49
CA ILE A 111 -6.03 -9.03 -3.62
C ILE A 111 -6.54 -9.51 -4.98
N GLU A 112 -5.81 -9.23 -6.07
CA GLU A 112 -6.22 -9.69 -7.39
C GLU A 112 -6.28 -11.20 -7.48
N HIS A 113 -5.30 -11.88 -6.91
CA HIS A 113 -5.30 -13.33 -6.85
C HIS A 113 -6.55 -13.86 -6.13
N GLU A 114 -6.90 -13.31 -4.96
CA GLU A 114 -8.11 -13.73 -4.23
C GLU A 114 -9.39 -13.44 -5.00
N PHE A 115 -9.47 -12.29 -5.68
CA PHE A 115 -10.58 -11.97 -6.57
C PHE A 115 -10.70 -12.94 -7.75
N GLY A 116 -9.57 -13.33 -8.35
CA GLY A 116 -9.51 -14.36 -9.38
C GLY A 116 -10.00 -15.73 -8.90
N GLU A 117 -9.55 -16.17 -7.72
CA GLU A 117 -10.00 -17.44 -7.10
C GLU A 117 -11.50 -17.44 -6.78
N LEU A 118 -12.07 -16.27 -6.48
CA LEU A 118 -13.51 -16.08 -6.28
C LEU A 118 -14.30 -15.96 -7.60
N GLY A 119 -13.65 -16.04 -8.75
CA GLY A 119 -14.27 -15.91 -10.06
C GLY A 119 -14.69 -14.49 -10.42
N GLN A 120 -14.14 -13.49 -9.74
CA GLN A 120 -14.43 -12.07 -9.90
C GLN A 120 -13.12 -11.29 -10.08
N PRO A 121 -12.28 -11.54 -11.10
CA PRO A 121 -11.10 -10.71 -11.33
C PRO A 121 -11.52 -9.26 -11.58
N THR A 122 -10.70 -8.31 -11.14
CA THR A 122 -10.92 -6.88 -11.43
C THR A 122 -10.17 -6.42 -12.66
N ILE A 123 -9.08 -7.11 -13.02
CA ILE A 123 -8.13 -6.68 -14.06
C ILE A 123 -7.54 -7.88 -14.81
N GLY A 124 -7.08 -7.63 -16.04
CA GLY A 124 -6.37 -8.62 -16.83
C GLY A 124 -4.90 -8.78 -16.37
N PRO A 125 -4.24 -9.93 -16.65
CA PRO A 125 -2.85 -10.15 -16.23
C PRO A 125 -1.83 -9.15 -16.79
N LYS A 126 -2.15 -8.50 -17.91
CA LYS A 126 -1.25 -7.56 -18.60
C LYS A 126 -1.22 -6.18 -17.94
N ASP A 127 -2.25 -5.85 -17.16
CA ASP A 127 -2.46 -4.51 -16.60
C ASP A 127 -2.21 -4.51 -15.07
N LEU A 128 -1.88 -5.67 -14.49
CA LEU A 128 -1.73 -5.83 -13.04
C LEU A 128 -0.64 -4.96 -12.43
N GLU A 129 0.51 -4.84 -13.08
CA GLU A 129 1.61 -4.02 -12.59
C GLU A 129 1.21 -2.54 -12.48
N GLU A 130 0.59 -1.98 -13.52
CA GLU A 130 0.16 -0.58 -13.54
C GLU A 130 -0.93 -0.31 -12.50
N HIS A 131 -1.87 -1.24 -12.34
CA HIS A 131 -2.92 -1.15 -11.34
C HIS A 131 -2.39 -1.29 -9.91
N ALA A 132 -1.40 -2.16 -9.69
CA ALA A 132 -0.73 -2.32 -8.40
C ALA A 132 0.01 -1.04 -7.98
N GLU A 133 0.72 -0.41 -8.91
CA GLU A 133 1.37 0.89 -8.70
C GLU A 133 0.35 1.99 -8.38
N HIS A 134 -0.73 2.08 -9.16
CA HIS A 134 -1.79 3.07 -8.96
C HIS A 134 -2.53 2.85 -7.63
N PHE A 135 -2.79 1.61 -7.26
CA PHE A 135 -3.40 1.24 -6.00
C PHE A 135 -2.51 1.60 -4.81
N ALA A 136 -1.20 1.32 -4.88
CA ALA A 136 -0.24 1.64 -3.84
C ALA A 136 -0.20 3.16 -3.57
N MET A 137 -0.10 3.95 -4.65
CA MET A 137 -0.18 5.41 -4.58
C MET A 137 -1.52 5.87 -3.95
N SER A 138 -2.64 5.31 -4.42
CA SER A 138 -3.98 5.65 -3.93
C SER A 138 -4.13 5.34 -2.43
N CYS A 139 -3.61 4.21 -1.96
CA CYS A 139 -3.63 3.84 -0.55
C CYS A 139 -2.86 4.84 0.32
N ARG A 140 -1.67 5.26 -0.13
CA ARG A 140 -0.86 6.27 0.57
C ARG A 140 -1.59 7.61 0.66
N MET A 141 -2.17 8.08 -0.44
CA MET A 141 -2.96 9.30 -0.46
C MET A 141 -4.19 9.22 0.46
N LYS A 142 -4.88 8.07 0.49
CA LYS A 142 -6.05 7.86 1.36
C LYS A 142 -5.68 7.77 2.84
N ALA A 143 -4.54 7.18 3.18
CA ALA A 143 -4.02 7.21 4.54
C ALA A 143 -3.73 8.65 5.00
N ALA A 144 -3.08 9.44 4.14
CA ALA A 144 -2.78 10.85 4.41
C ALA A 144 -4.05 11.70 4.55
N GLU A 145 -5.03 11.52 3.66
CA GLU A 145 -6.34 12.18 3.72
C GLU A 145 -7.05 11.92 5.05
N ARG A 146 -6.98 10.68 5.56
CA ARG A 146 -7.58 10.29 6.83
C ARG A 146 -6.93 10.95 8.04
N GLU A 147 -5.62 11.17 8.01
CA GLU A 147 -4.85 11.71 9.15
C GLU A 147 -4.75 13.24 9.16
N LEU A 148 -4.88 13.87 7.98
CA LEU A 148 -4.75 15.32 7.82
C LEU A 148 -5.61 16.14 8.80
N PRO A 149 -6.89 15.80 9.07
CA PRO A 149 -7.69 16.52 10.06
C PRO A 149 -7.09 16.51 11.47
N ALA A 150 -6.45 15.40 11.88
CA ALA A 150 -5.82 15.29 13.18
C ALA A 150 -4.58 16.20 13.28
N PHE A 151 -3.76 16.25 12.22
CA PHE A 151 -2.61 17.16 12.16
C PHE A 151 -3.03 18.64 12.21
N ILE A 152 -4.08 19.01 11.46
CA ILE A 152 -4.63 20.37 11.50
C ILE A 152 -5.15 20.72 12.89
N LYS A 153 -5.84 19.78 13.55
CA LYS A 153 -6.32 19.97 14.93
C LYS A 153 -5.16 20.17 15.91
N MET A 154 -4.09 19.40 15.77
CA MET A 154 -2.88 19.52 16.59
C MET A 154 -2.19 20.88 16.40
N ALA A 155 -2.05 21.34 15.15
CA ALA A 155 -1.53 22.68 14.87
C ALA A 155 -2.42 23.77 15.48
N ARG A 156 -3.75 23.63 15.38
CA ARG A 156 -4.72 24.58 15.96
C ARG A 156 -4.63 24.67 17.49
N SER A 157 -4.31 23.57 18.18
CA SER A 157 -4.17 23.55 19.64
C SER A 157 -2.92 24.25 20.16
N VAL A 158 -1.98 24.66 19.30
CA VAL A 158 -0.80 25.42 19.72
C VAL A 158 -1.24 26.81 20.22
N GLU A 159 -1.00 27.09 21.51
CA GLU A 159 -1.50 28.29 22.19
C GLU A 159 -0.94 29.60 21.59
N ARG A 160 0.36 29.64 21.31
CA ARG A 160 1.04 30.85 20.80
C ARG A 160 0.80 31.03 19.30
N LYS A 161 0.45 32.25 18.89
CA LYS A 161 0.13 32.60 17.48
C LYS A 161 1.24 32.28 16.49
N TRP A 162 2.49 32.68 16.80
CA TRP A 162 3.64 32.47 15.90
C TRP A 162 3.96 30.98 15.68
N PRO A 163 4.14 30.16 16.74
CA PRO A 163 4.33 28.71 16.60
C PRO A 163 3.19 27.99 15.86
N ARG A 164 1.95 28.47 15.99
CA ARG A 164 0.81 27.94 15.24
C ARG A 164 0.96 28.13 13.73
N TYR A 165 1.38 29.31 13.27
CA TYR A 165 1.63 29.54 11.84
C TYR A 165 2.78 28.69 11.32
N ILE A 166 3.84 28.53 12.13
CA ILE A 166 4.93 27.61 11.79
C ILE A 166 4.41 26.17 11.64
N ALA A 167 3.55 25.70 12.55
CA ALA A 167 2.96 24.37 12.47
C ALA A 167 2.11 24.18 11.19
N TYR A 168 1.29 25.17 10.80
CA TYR A 168 0.56 25.13 9.53
C TYR A 168 1.48 25.10 8.32
N SER A 169 2.53 25.94 8.31
CA SER A 169 3.52 25.94 7.23
C SER A 169 4.24 24.60 7.14
N LEU A 170 4.59 23.98 8.27
CA LEU A 170 5.19 22.64 8.29
C LEU A 170 4.23 21.60 7.70
N ILE A 171 2.96 21.58 8.10
CA ILE A 171 1.96 20.66 7.52
C ILE A 171 1.86 20.86 6.00
N ALA A 172 1.82 22.11 5.53
CA ALA A 172 1.75 22.40 4.10
C ALA A 172 3.01 21.91 3.35
N VAL A 173 4.20 22.21 3.87
CA VAL A 173 5.48 21.79 3.27
C VAL A 173 5.61 20.26 3.26
N PHE A 174 5.29 19.59 4.36
CA PHE A 174 5.32 18.13 4.44
C PHE A 174 4.26 17.50 3.53
N GLY A 175 3.06 18.08 3.45
CA GLY A 175 2.01 17.59 2.55
C GLY A 175 2.41 17.68 1.09
N VAL A 176 3.02 18.80 0.67
CA VAL A 176 3.55 18.97 -0.69
C VAL A 176 4.69 18.00 -0.96
N ALA A 177 5.64 17.85 -0.03
CA ALA A 177 6.73 16.91 -0.16
C ALA A 177 6.24 15.45 -0.28
N TYR A 178 5.25 15.07 0.54
CA TYR A 178 4.65 13.73 0.51
C TYR A 178 3.89 13.45 -0.78
N PHE A 179 3.17 14.45 -1.30
CA PHE A 179 2.47 14.35 -2.59
C PHE A 179 3.46 14.12 -3.73
N PHE A 180 4.56 14.88 -3.75
CA PHE A 180 5.62 14.69 -4.74
C PHE A 180 6.32 13.34 -4.58
N ASP A 181 6.56 12.89 -3.36
CA ASP A 181 7.08 11.54 -3.10
C ASP A 181 6.16 10.47 -3.70
N CYS A 182 4.85 10.55 -3.48
CA CYS A 182 3.90 9.59 -4.06
C CYS A 182 3.92 9.56 -5.60
N ILE A 183 4.03 10.72 -6.25
CA ILE A 183 4.00 10.83 -7.73
C ILE A 183 5.33 10.43 -8.36
N PHE A 184 6.44 10.85 -7.76
CA PHE A 184 7.77 10.65 -8.35
C PHE A 184 8.42 9.34 -7.94
N LEU A 185 7.96 8.69 -6.86
CA LEU A 185 8.56 7.43 -6.40
C LEU A 185 8.62 6.36 -7.51
N PRO A 186 7.56 6.08 -8.29
CA PRO A 186 7.65 5.10 -9.38
C PRO A 186 8.70 5.48 -10.44
N GLN A 187 8.85 6.78 -10.74
CA GLN A 187 9.84 7.26 -11.69
C GLN A 187 11.27 7.16 -11.15
N MET A 188 11.46 7.52 -9.88
CA MET A 188 12.75 7.43 -9.19
C MET A 188 13.22 5.98 -9.11
N GLU A 189 12.31 5.05 -8.82
CA GLU A 189 12.61 3.62 -8.77
C GLU A 189 13.00 3.06 -10.15
N ASN A 190 12.30 3.46 -11.21
CA ASN A 190 12.65 3.09 -12.59
C ASN A 190 14.04 3.62 -13.00
N ILE A 191 14.37 4.86 -12.64
CA ILE A 191 15.69 5.45 -12.92
C ILE A 191 16.78 4.71 -12.15
N ALA A 192 16.54 4.39 -10.87
CA ALA A 192 17.50 3.66 -10.04
C ALA A 192 17.81 2.27 -10.61
N ALA A 193 16.77 1.54 -11.02
CA ALA A 193 16.91 0.23 -11.66
C ALA A 193 17.72 0.31 -12.98
N GLU A 194 17.44 1.31 -13.83
CA GLU A 194 18.15 1.49 -15.10
C GLU A 194 19.63 1.86 -14.90
N ILE A 195 19.95 2.74 -13.96
CA ILE A 195 21.34 3.10 -13.61
C ILE A 195 22.13 1.85 -13.20
N ASP A 196 21.52 0.98 -12.40
CA ASP A 196 22.20 -0.21 -11.92
C ASP A 196 22.37 -1.29 -13.01
N ARG A 197 21.40 -1.43 -13.94
CA ARG A 197 21.57 -2.27 -15.14
C ARG A 197 22.75 -1.81 -16.00
N GLN A 198 22.86 -0.50 -16.23
CA GLN A 198 23.94 0.06 -17.03
C GLN A 198 25.33 -0.13 -16.41
N ARG A 199 25.43 -0.15 -15.07
CA ARG A 199 26.67 -0.47 -14.37
C ARG A 199 27.11 -1.92 -14.58
N TYR A 200 26.15 -2.85 -14.62
CA TYR A 200 26.43 -4.28 -14.75
C TYR A 200 26.88 -4.68 -16.17
N VAL A 201 26.36 -4.01 -17.20
CA VAL A 201 26.79 -4.24 -18.60
C VAL A 201 28.23 -3.75 -18.86
N ARG A 202 28.76 -2.88 -17.99
CA ARG A 202 30.11 -2.30 -18.13
C ARG A 202 31.20 -3.03 -17.32
N THR A 203 30.83 -4.02 -16.52
CA THR A 203 31.74 -4.89 -15.76
C THR A 203 31.82 -6.27 -16.39
#